data_AF-W4VFV6-F1
#
_entry.id   AF-W4VFV6-F1
#
_cell.length_a   1.000
_cell.length_b   1.000
_cell.length_c   1.000
_cell.angle_alpha   90.00
_cell.angle_beta   90.00
_cell.angle_gamma   90.00
#
_symmetry.space_group_name_H-M   'P 1'
#
loop_
_entity.id
_entity.type
_entity.pdbx_description
1 polymer ?
#
loop_
_entity_poly.entity_id
_entity_poly.type
_entity_poly.pdbx_seq_one_letter_code
_entity_poly.pdbx_strand_id
1 'polypeptide(L)' 'MRGEAEKVVGKALRKYSRSSYVLATKVFGKMGDGPNDQGLSRKQIMEQCNASLQRLN' A
#
# COMPACT_ATOMS: atom_id res chain seq x y z
N MET A 1 -3.78 10.53 -7.45
CA MET A 1 -4.21 9.67 -6.33
C MET A 1 -3.07 8.71 -5.99
N ARG A 2 -2.58 8.71 -4.76
CA ARG A 2 -1.43 7.87 -4.34
C ARG A 2 -1.90 6.97 -3.18
N GLY A 3 -2.28 5.73 -3.48
CA GLY A 3 -2.70 4.76 -2.46
C GLY A 3 -4.10 4.98 -1.83
N GLU A 4 -4.95 5.86 -2.38
CA GLU A 4 -6.29 6.12 -1.82
C GLU A 4 -7.20 4.87 -1.83
N ALA A 5 -7.02 3.99 -2.82
CA ALA A 5 -7.73 2.71 -2.86
C ALA A 5 -7.43 1.84 -1.62
N GLU A 6 -6.20 1.89 -1.11
CA GLU A 6 -5.81 1.13 0.08
C GLU A 6 -6.57 1.65 1.32
N LYS A 7 -6.75 2.97 1.46
CA LYS A 7 -7.55 3.54 2.56
C LYS A 7 -9.02 3.11 2.51
N VAL A 8 -9.60 3.08 1.31
CA VAL A 8 -10.99 2.65 1.10
C VAL A 8 -11.15 1.16 1.43
N VAL A 9 -10.23 0.32 0.95
CA VAL A 9 -10.21 -1.12 1.24
C VAL A 9 -9.99 -1.37 2.73
N GLY A 10 -9.04 -0.69 3.37
CA GLY A 10 -8.80 -0.77 4.81
C GLY A 10 -10.06 -0.48 5.61
N LYS A 11 -10.73 0.66 5.32
CA LYS A 11 -12.00 1.02 5.96
C LYS A 11 -13.10 -0.04 5.75
N ALA A 12 -13.22 -0.61 4.56
CA ALA A 12 -14.22 -1.63 4.25
C ALA A 12 -13.97 -2.95 4.99
N LEU A 13 -12.71 -3.29 5.24
CA LEU A 13 -12.30 -4.55 5.87
C LEU A 13 -12.33 -4.52 7.41
N ARG A 14 -12.44 -3.33 8.04
CA ARG A 14 -12.43 -3.17 9.51
C ARG A 14 -13.46 -4.02 10.28
N LYS A 15 -14.56 -4.40 9.63
CA LYS A 15 -15.62 -5.23 10.25
C LYS A 15 -15.33 -6.74 10.22
N TYR A 16 -14.27 -7.17 9.57
CA TYR A 16 -13.88 -8.58 9.46
C TYR A 16 -12.61 -8.84 10.26
N SER A 17 -12.49 -10.04 10.84
CA SER A 17 -11.23 -10.46 11.47
C SER A 17 -10.10 -10.46 10.45
N ARG A 18 -8.90 -9.99 10.84
CA ARG A 18 -7.74 -9.96 9.94
C ARG A 18 -7.41 -11.33 9.35
N SER A 19 -7.63 -12.41 10.11
CA SER A 19 -7.37 -13.78 9.66
C SER A 19 -8.40 -14.34 8.67
N SER A 20 -9.54 -13.67 8.46
CA SER A 20 -10.59 -14.18 7.58
C SER A 20 -10.40 -13.80 6.11
N TYR A 21 -9.32 -13.10 5.75
CA TYR A 21 -9.07 -12.68 4.37
C TYR A 21 -7.58 -12.65 4.00
N VAL A 22 -7.33 -12.86 2.71
CA VAL A 22 -6.05 -12.61 2.06
C VAL A 22 -6.12 -11.25 1.38
N LEU A 23 -5.15 -10.39 1.68
CA LEU A 23 -5.04 -9.04 1.13
C LEU A 23 -3.72 -8.92 0.37
N ALA A 24 -3.80 -8.49 -0.89
CA ALA A 24 -2.64 -8.26 -1.73
C ALA A 24 -2.68 -6.83 -2.27
N THR A 25 -1.56 -6.12 -2.13
CA THR A 25 -1.31 -4.83 -2.79
C THR A 25 0.01 -4.93 -3.57
N LYS A 26 0.35 -3.91 -4.35
CA LYS A 26 1.47 -3.93 -5.29
C LYS A 26 2.25 -2.63 -5.23
N VAL A 27 3.54 -2.72 -5.52
CA VAL A 27 4.43 -1.58 -5.74
C VAL A 27 5.01 -1.67 -7.14
N PHE A 28 5.06 -0.55 -7.85
CA PHE A 28 5.79 -0.35 -9.11
C PHE A 28 5.54 1.07 -9.63
N GLY A 29 4.28 1.49 -9.62
CA GLY A 29 3.85 2.79 -10.17
C GLY A 29 4.43 3.99 -9.41
N LYS A 30 4.28 5.17 -10.02
CA LYS A 30 4.73 6.45 -9.46
C LYS A 30 3.90 6.83 -8.22
N MET A 31 4.55 6.88 -7.06
CA MET A 31 3.98 7.18 -5.74
C MET A 31 4.44 8.53 -5.16
N GLY A 32 5.23 9.27 -5.93
CA GLY A 32 5.89 10.53 -5.54
C GLY A 32 6.55 11.15 -6.77
N ASP A 33 7.16 12.32 -6.63
CA ASP A 33 7.78 13.04 -7.75
C ASP A 33 9.31 12.89 -7.81
N GLY A 34 9.90 12.31 -6.77
CA GLY A 34 11.33 12.03 -6.70
C GLY A 34 11.74 10.81 -7.55
N PRO A 35 13.03 10.69 -7.86
CA PRO A 35 13.56 9.60 -8.68
C PRO A 35 13.42 8.21 -8.02
N ASN A 36 13.23 8.18 -6.70
CA ASN A 36 13.06 6.95 -5.93
C ASN A 36 11.59 6.56 -5.72
N ASP A 37 10.62 7.36 -6.18
CA ASP A 37 9.21 7.15 -5.88
C ASP A 37 8.49 6.26 -6.92
N GLN A 38 9.24 5.48 -7.69
CA GLN A 38 8.72 4.53 -8.68
C GLN A 38 9.67 3.34 -8.88
N GLY A 39 9.18 2.28 -9.53
CA GLY A 39 9.96 1.09 -9.85
C GLY A 39 10.09 0.10 -8.69
N LEU A 40 11.10 -0.76 -8.78
CA LEU A 40 11.32 -1.91 -7.88
C LEU A 40 12.69 -1.87 -7.19
N SER A 41 13.22 -0.68 -6.94
CA SER A 41 14.41 -0.54 -6.11
C SER A 41 14.13 -1.04 -4.70
N ARG A 42 15.16 -1.55 -4.01
CA ARG A 42 15.03 -1.97 -2.60
C ARG A 42 14.43 -0.87 -1.72
N LYS A 43 14.87 0.39 -1.92
CA LYS A 43 14.35 1.55 -1.20
C LYS A 43 12.84 1.71 -1.41
N GLN A 44 12.40 1.75 -2.67
CA GLN A 44 10.99 1.95 -3.01
C GLN A 44 10.11 0.81 -2.49
N ILE A 45 10.55 -0.46 -2.62
CA ILE A 45 9.79 -1.61 -2.11
C ILE A 45 9.59 -1.51 -0.59
N MET A 46 10.65 -1.21 0.16
CA MET A 46 10.56 -1.12 1.62
C MET A 46 9.70 0.06 2.07
N GLU A 47 9.86 1.23 1.45
CA GLU A 47 9.08 2.44 1.78
C GLU A 47 7.60 2.26 1.46
N GLN A 48 7.27 1.71 0.28
CA GLN A 48 5.87 1.49 -0.09
C GLN A 48 5.22 0.36 0.69
N CYS A 49 5.95 -0.69 1.07
CA CYS A 49 5.42 -1.74 1.97
C CYS A 49 4.94 -1.13 3.30
N ASN A 50 5.79 -0.33 3.95
CA ASN A 50 5.43 0.36 5.19
C ASN A 50 4.26 1.33 5.00
N ALA A 51 4.27 2.09 3.90
CA ALA A 51 3.22 3.05 3.61
C ALA A 51 1.86 2.36 3.30
N SER A 52 1.88 1.22 2.62
CA SER A 52 0.68 0.40 2.38
C SER A 52 0.11 -0.16 3.68
N LEU A 53 0.96 -0.68 4.58
CA LEU A 53 0.51 -1.15 5.90
C LEU A 53 -0.19 -0.03 6.70
N GLN A 54 0.34 1.19 6.67
CA GLN A 54 -0.29 2.34 7.33
C GLN A 54 -1.64 2.71 6.71
N ARG A 55 -1.79 2.65 5.38
CA ARG A 55 -3.04 2.98 4.70
C ARG A 55 -4.13 1.92 4.84
N LEU A 56 -3.74 0.65 5.04
CA LEU A 56 -4.64 -0.50 5.13
C LEU A 56 -5.21 -0.75 6.55
N ASN A 57 -4.76 -0.01 7.56
CA ASN A 57 -5.20 -0.12 8.95
C ASN A 57 -6.40 0.80 9.25
#